data_AF-A0A0B6ABI3-F1
#
_entry.id   AF-A0A0B6ABI3-F1
#
_cell.length_a   1.000
_cell.length_b   1.000
_cell.length_c   1.000
_cell.angle_alpha   90.00
_cell.angle_beta   90.00
_cell.angle_gamma   90.00
#
_symmetry.space_group_name_H-M   'P 1'
#
loop_
_entity.id
_entity.type
_entity.pdbx_description
1 polymer ?
#
loop_
_entity_poly.entity_id
_entity_poly.type
_entity_poly.pdbx_seq_one_letter_code
_entity_poly.pdbx_strand_id
1 'polypeptide(L)'
;MYYRMSFPQAVLDITKGDYKELSQSHEQLSVSPSKEPFRYPKELEVKGQSKVKDYLIKERKIDPRLVDWLLQKDLIAQDKRNNVVFKWREQEGKGKVIGVDRQGTASIKNKRGSY
;
A
#
# COMPACT_ATOMS: atom_id res chain seq x y z
N MET A 1 9.69 18.53 -23.44
CA MET A 1 8.30 18.36 -23.94
C MET A 1 8.32 18.62 -25.44
N TYR A 2 8.13 17.57 -26.27
CA TYR A 2 8.34 17.61 -27.73
C TYR A 2 7.05 17.81 -28.55
N TYR A 3 5.96 18.25 -27.91
CA TYR A 3 4.59 18.13 -28.41
C TYR A 3 4.24 18.96 -29.69
N ARG A 4 5.24 19.54 -30.37
CA ARG A 4 5.06 20.31 -31.63
C ARG A 4 6.19 20.12 -32.66
N MET A 5 7.12 19.19 -32.45
CA MET A 5 8.18 18.91 -33.44
C MET A 5 7.71 17.86 -34.44
N SER A 6 8.13 17.99 -35.71
CA SER A 6 8.02 16.87 -36.66
C SER A 6 9.00 15.74 -36.26
N PHE A 7 8.74 14.51 -36.69
CA PHE A 7 9.59 13.36 -36.35
C PHE A 7 11.08 13.58 -36.68
N PRO A 8 11.46 14.10 -37.86
CA PRO A 8 12.88 14.39 -38.14
C PRO A 8 13.47 15.44 -37.21
N GLN A 9 12.69 16.47 -36.85
CA GLN A 9 13.14 17.51 -35.93
C GLN A 9 13.36 16.97 -34.52
N ALA A 10 12.46 16.12 -34.02
CA ALA A 10 12.61 15.50 -32.71
C ALA A 10 13.84 14.59 -32.64
N VAL A 11 14.12 13.82 -33.70
CA VAL A 11 15.32 12.97 -33.77
C VAL A 11 16.60 13.81 -33.78
N LEU A 12 16.64 14.89 -34.57
CA LEU A 12 17.76 15.82 -34.58
C LEU A 12 17.97 16.51 -33.22
N ASP A 13 16.90 16.86 -32.52
CA ASP A 13 16.97 17.50 -31.20
C ASP A 13 17.55 16.56 -30.13
N ILE A 14 17.13 15.28 -30.12
CA ILE A 14 17.68 14.26 -29.21
C ILE A 14 19.16 13.99 -29.49
N THR A 15 19.55 13.94 -30.77
CA THR A 15 20.92 13.61 -31.18
C THR A 15 21.92 14.75 -31.00
N LYS A 16 21.45 16.00 -30.93
CA LYS A 16 22.31 17.17 -30.64
C LYS A 16 22.87 17.19 -29.22
N GLY A 17 22.29 16.43 -28.28
CA GLY A 17 22.79 16.35 -26.91
C GLY A 17 22.42 17.53 -26.01
N ASP A 18 21.76 18.56 -26.53
CA ASP A 18 21.27 19.73 -25.78
C ASP A 18 19.93 19.47 -25.08
N TYR A 19 19.72 18.25 -24.56
CA TYR A 19 18.55 17.99 -23.73
C TYR A 19 18.83 18.51 -22.31
N LYS A 20 17.82 19.13 -21.70
CA LYS A 20 17.85 19.34 -20.24
C LYS A 20 17.89 17.95 -19.62
N GLU A 21 19.06 17.54 -19.13
CA GLU A 21 19.11 16.48 -18.15
C GLU A 21 18.10 16.86 -17.07
N LEU A 22 17.20 15.93 -16.73
CA LEU A 22 16.52 16.00 -15.45
C LEU A 22 17.61 15.76 -14.43
N SER A 23 18.40 16.80 -14.16
CA SER A 23 19.36 16.78 -13.09
C SER A 23 18.53 16.45 -11.86
N GLN A 24 18.81 15.30 -11.25
CA GLN A 24 18.17 14.90 -9.99
C GLN A 24 18.35 16.00 -8.90
N SER A 25 19.16 17.03 -9.16
CA SER A 25 19.30 18.25 -8.37
C SER A 25 18.10 19.21 -8.38
N HIS A 26 17.03 18.97 -9.15
CA HIS A 26 15.72 19.61 -8.89
C HIS A 26 14.75 18.69 -8.14
N GLU A 27 15.25 17.61 -7.51
CA GLU A 27 14.84 17.38 -6.14
C GLU A 27 15.52 18.48 -5.34
N GLN A 28 14.80 19.58 -5.11
CA GLN A 28 15.11 20.39 -3.94
C GLN A 28 15.38 19.39 -2.81
N LEU A 29 16.55 19.49 -2.19
CA LEU A 29 16.73 19.09 -0.81
C LEU A 29 15.72 19.91 0.01
N SER A 30 14.42 19.63 -0.15
CA SER A 30 13.49 19.70 0.94
C SER A 30 14.14 18.78 1.93
N VAL A 31 14.84 19.39 2.89
CA VAL A 31 15.14 18.78 4.18
C VAL A 31 13.85 18.09 4.55
N SER A 32 13.78 16.79 4.29
CA SER A 32 12.57 16.04 4.53
C SER A 32 12.33 16.29 6.02
N PRO A 33 11.17 16.83 6.44
CA PRO A 33 10.90 16.98 7.85
C PRO A 33 11.25 15.64 8.47
N SER A 34 12.17 15.62 9.44
CA SER A 34 12.76 14.41 10.02
C SER A 34 11.68 13.35 10.05
N LYS A 35 11.76 12.32 9.18
CA LYS A 35 10.60 11.45 8.89
C LYS A 35 10.11 10.92 10.22
N GLU A 36 9.00 11.47 10.71
CA GLU A 36 8.49 11.08 12.02
C GLU A 36 8.20 9.58 11.95
N PRO A 37 8.48 8.84 13.04
CA PRO A 37 8.19 7.41 13.05
C PRO A 37 6.71 7.19 12.75
N PHE A 38 6.43 6.17 11.93
CA PHE A 38 5.07 5.80 11.56
C PHE A 38 4.19 5.62 12.81
N ARG A 39 3.02 6.26 12.82
CA ARG A 39 2.03 6.13 13.89
C ARG A 39 0.81 5.41 13.38
N TYR A 40 0.54 4.25 13.97
CA TYR A 40 -0.59 3.42 13.59
C TYR A 40 -1.92 3.98 14.15
N PRO A 41 -2.92 4.32 13.29
CA PRO A 41 -4.19 4.90 13.73
C PRO A 41 -5.14 3.82 14.27
N LYS A 42 -4.99 3.48 15.55
CA LYS A 42 -5.73 2.39 16.22
C LYS A 42 -7.22 2.70 16.36
N GLU A 43 -7.62 3.96 16.27
CA GLU A 43 -9.02 4.41 16.42
C GLU A 43 -9.92 3.94 15.26
N LEU A 44 -9.30 3.50 14.16
CA LEU A 44 -10.00 2.97 12.99
C LEU A 44 -10.34 1.49 13.13
N GLU A 45 -9.80 0.79 14.13
CA GLU A 45 -10.09 -0.62 14.39
C GLU A 45 -11.45 -0.79 15.08
N VAL A 46 -12.04 -1.97 14.87
CA VAL A 46 -13.23 -2.40 15.56
C VAL A 46 -12.92 -3.61 16.45
N LYS A 47 -13.61 -3.70 17.60
CA LYS A 47 -13.46 -4.85 18.52
C LYS A 47 -14.00 -6.15 17.89
N GLY A 48 -15.03 -6.06 17.06
CA GLY A 48 -15.62 -7.20 16.37
C GLY A 48 -14.80 -7.61 15.15
N GLN A 49 -14.34 -8.86 15.13
CA GLN A 49 -13.45 -9.39 14.08
C GLN A 49 -14.13 -10.46 13.19
N SER A 50 -15.46 -10.58 13.27
CA SER A 50 -16.22 -11.65 12.59
C SER A 50 -16.11 -11.59 11.07
N LYS A 51 -16.13 -10.38 10.48
CA LYS A 51 -16.06 -10.21 9.01
C LYS A 51 -14.69 -10.62 8.47
N VAL A 52 -13.62 -10.25 9.16
CA VAL A 52 -12.26 -10.65 8.79
C VAL A 52 -12.08 -12.16 8.92
N LYS A 53 -12.58 -12.78 10.00
CA LYS A 53 -12.55 -14.23 10.16
C LYS A 53 -13.30 -14.94 9.03
N ASP A 54 -14.53 -14.51 8.75
CA ASP A 54 -15.34 -15.07 7.68
C ASP A 54 -14.64 -14.96 6.32
N TYR A 55 -14.10 -13.78 5.99
CA TYR A 55 -13.40 -13.57 4.73
C TYR A 55 -12.13 -14.43 4.60
N LEU A 56 -11.25 -14.41 5.60
CA LEU A 56 -9.99 -15.15 5.53
C LEU A 56 -10.20 -16.66 5.55
N ILE A 57 -11.14 -17.15 6.35
CA ILE A 57 -11.39 -18.60 6.50
C ILE A 57 -12.29 -19.11 5.38
N LYS A 58 -13.46 -18.51 5.18
CA LYS A 58 -14.48 -19.07 4.28
C LYS A 58 -14.17 -18.75 2.83
N GLU A 59 -13.71 -17.54 2.52
CA GLU A 59 -13.46 -17.12 1.13
C GLU A 59 -12.03 -17.41 0.70
N ARG A 60 -11.04 -16.99 1.49
CA ARG A 60 -9.60 -17.17 1.17
C ARG A 60 -9.03 -18.53 1.59
N LYS A 61 -9.82 -19.37 2.28
CA LYS A 61 -9.47 -20.75 2.68
C LYS A 61 -8.20 -20.85 3.54
N ILE A 62 -7.91 -19.80 4.32
CA ILE A 62 -6.81 -19.80 5.28
C ILE A 62 -7.22 -20.62 6.50
N ASP A 63 -6.27 -21.40 7.04
CA ASP A 63 -6.50 -22.23 8.22
C ASP A 63 -7.07 -21.41 9.40
N PRO A 64 -8.19 -21.84 10.02
CA PRO A 64 -8.81 -21.12 11.13
C PRO A 64 -7.88 -20.89 12.32
N ARG A 65 -7.02 -21.87 12.65
CA ARG A 65 -6.11 -21.78 13.79
C ARG A 65 -5.05 -20.71 13.53
N LEU A 66 -4.56 -20.61 12.30
CA LEU A 66 -3.64 -19.55 11.89
C LEU A 66 -4.30 -18.17 11.98
N VAL A 67 -5.53 -18.02 11.48
CA VAL A 67 -6.26 -16.74 11.53
C VAL A 67 -6.50 -16.31 12.99
N ASP A 68 -6.95 -17.22 13.84
CA ASP A 68 -7.14 -16.96 15.26
C ASP A 68 -5.83 -16.59 15.96
N TRP A 69 -4.74 -17.29 15.65
CA TRP A 69 -3.42 -16.97 16.18
C TRP A 69 -2.95 -15.57 15.76
N LEU A 70 -3.14 -15.17 14.50
CA LEU A 70 -2.78 -13.84 14.00
C LEU A 70 -3.58 -12.73 14.68
N LEU A 71 -4.88 -12.95 14.93
CA LEU A 71 -5.73 -12.01 15.67
C LEU A 71 -5.30 -11.90 17.14
N GLN A 72 -5.01 -13.03 17.78
CA GLN A 72 -4.51 -13.06 19.17
C GLN A 72 -3.16 -12.36 19.32
N LYS A 73 -2.30 -12.47 18.31
CA LYS A 73 -0.98 -11.79 18.28
C LYS A 73 -1.08 -10.31 17.88
N ASP A 74 -2.28 -9.80 17.62
CA ASP A 74 -2.49 -8.43 17.14
C ASP A 74 -1.66 -8.14 15.86
N LEU A 75 -1.52 -9.14 14.98
CA LEU A 75 -0.85 -9.04 13.68
C LEU A 75 -1.82 -8.72 12.55
N ILE A 76 -3.08 -9.10 12.73
CA ILE A 76 -4.19 -8.67 11.87
C ILE A 76 -5.32 -8.07 12.69
N ALA A 77 -6.07 -7.15 12.10
CA ALA A 77 -7.24 -6.52 12.70
C ALA A 77 -8.33 -6.28 11.66
N GLN A 78 -9.53 -5.90 12.14
CA GLN A 78 -10.62 -5.42 11.31
C GLN A 78 -10.77 -3.91 11.49
N ASP A 79 -10.87 -3.16 10.40
CA ASP A 79 -11.21 -1.73 10.45
C ASP A 79 -12.73 -1.47 10.37
N LYS A 80 -13.14 -0.22 10.61
CA LYS A 80 -14.54 0.23 10.51
C LYS A 80 -15.20 -0.01 9.14
N ARG A 81 -14.41 -0.20 8.09
CA ARG A 81 -14.87 -0.46 6.72
C ARG A 81 -14.90 -1.96 6.39
N ASN A 82 -14.68 -2.81 7.41
CA ASN A 82 -14.57 -4.26 7.30
C ASN A 82 -13.36 -4.74 6.49
N ASN A 83 -12.34 -3.91 6.27
CA ASN A 83 -11.10 -4.35 5.63
C ASN A 83 -10.28 -5.22 6.60
N VAL A 84 -9.48 -6.12 6.04
CA VAL A 84 -8.40 -6.79 6.78
C VAL A 84 -7.25 -5.80 6.87
N VAL A 85 -6.74 -5.60 8.09
CA VAL A 85 -5.58 -4.76 8.35
C VAL A 85 -4.42 -5.65 8.74
N PHE A 86 -3.37 -5.71 7.91
CA PHE A 86 -2.15 -6.45 8.18
C PHE A 86 -1.12 -5.50 8.81
N LYS A 87 -0.76 -5.72 10.08
CA LYS A 87 0.16 -4.86 10.81
C LYS A 87 1.58 -5.36 10.65
N TRP A 88 2.48 -4.49 10.19
CA TRP A 88 3.90 -4.79 10.14
C TRP A 88 4.50 -4.36 11.47
N ARG A 89 5.09 -5.31 12.18
CA ARG A 89 5.76 -5.05 13.46
C ARG A 89 7.24 -5.28 13.32
N GLU A 90 8.00 -4.62 14.18
CA GLU A 90 9.42 -4.92 14.38
C GLU A 90 9.63 -6.37 14.86
N GLN A 91 10.90 -6.78 14.96
CA GLN A 91 11.38 -8.00 15.63
C GLN A 91 10.46 -9.22 15.45
N GLU A 92 10.31 -9.68 14.19
CA GLU A 92 9.56 -10.89 13.84
C GLU A 92 8.11 -10.92 14.38
N GLY A 93 7.42 -9.77 14.35
CA GLY A 93 6.03 -9.69 14.79
C GLY A 93 5.87 -9.25 16.25
N LYS A 94 6.95 -8.82 16.92
CA LYS A 94 6.95 -8.35 18.30
C LYS A 94 7.38 -6.88 18.36
N GLY A 95 6.67 -6.08 19.16
CA GLY A 95 6.99 -4.66 19.35
C GLY A 95 6.10 -3.71 18.56
N LYS A 96 6.67 -2.56 18.18
CA LYS A 96 5.93 -1.43 17.61
C LYS A 96 5.46 -1.74 16.19
N VAL A 97 4.30 -1.19 15.83
CA VAL A 97 3.77 -1.25 14.47
C VAL A 97 4.50 -0.20 13.63
N ILE A 98 5.26 -0.64 12.63
CA ILE A 98 6.07 0.20 11.74
C ILE A 98 5.41 0.44 10.38
N GLY A 99 4.33 -0.28 10.10
CA GLY A 99 3.59 -0.16 8.85
C GLY A 99 2.28 -0.92 8.89
N VAL A 100 1.48 -0.72 7.85
CA VAL A 100 0.19 -1.38 7.70
C VAL A 100 -0.13 -1.58 6.23
N ASP A 101 -0.69 -2.74 5.90
CA ASP A 101 -1.36 -2.98 4.63
C ASP A 101 -2.86 -3.22 4.86
N ARG A 102 -3.72 -2.78 3.92
CA ARG A 102 -5.18 -2.89 4.03
C ARG A 102 -5.77 -3.55 2.80
N GLN A 103 -6.48 -4.65 3.04
CA GLN A 103 -7.15 -5.40 1.98
C GLN A 103 -8.67 -5.34 2.17
N GLY A 104 -9.38 -4.93 1.13
CA GLY A 104 -10.83 -5.00 1.09
C GLY A 104 -11.35 -6.44 1.17
N THR A 105 -12.42 -6.64 1.94
CA THR A 105 -13.11 -7.94 2.10
C THR A 105 -14.35 -8.06 1.24
N ALA A 106 -14.82 -6.98 0.64
CA ALA A 106 -16.00 -6.98 -0.22
C ALA A 106 -15.63 -7.40 -1.65
N SER A 107 -16.38 -8.35 -2.19
CA SER A 107 -16.35 -8.65 -3.63
C SER A 107 -16.90 -7.45 -4.40
N ILE A 108 -16.05 -6.80 -5.20
CA ILE A 108 -16.49 -5.76 -6.10
C ILE A 108 -17.09 -6.44 -7.33
N LYS A 109 -18.43 -6.45 -7.42
CA LYS A 109 -19.13 -6.90 -8.64
C LYS A 109 -18.92 -5.87 -9.75
N ASN A 110 -17.77 -5.95 -10.42
CA ASN A 110 -17.52 -5.14 -11.61
C ASN A 110 -18.36 -5.72 -12.75
N LYS A 111 -19.31 -4.94 -13.30
CA LYS A 111 -20.00 -5.28 -14.57
C LYS A 111 -19.06 -5.22 -15.80
N ARG A 112 -17.79 -4.87 -15.62
CA ARG A 112 -16.80 -4.74 -16.69
C ARG A 112 -15.63 -5.68 -16.40
N GLY A 113 -15.55 -6.75 -17.20
CA GLY A 113 -14.37 -7.55 -17.54
C GLY A 113 -13.55 -8.09 -16.39
N SER A 114 -13.63 -9.40 -16.16
CA SER A 114 -12.47 -10.16 -15.69
C SER A 114 -11.40 -10.09 -16.79
N TYR A 115 -10.25 -9.51 -16.49
CA TYR A 115 -9.04 -9.66 -17.29
C TYR A 115 -8.36 -10.98 -16.93
#